data_AF-A0A3A8JW33-F1
#
_entry.id   AF-A0A3A8JW33-F1
#
_cell.length_a   1.000
_cell.length_b   1.000
_cell.length_c   1.000
_cell.angle_alpha   90.00
_cell.angle_beta   90.00
_cell.angle_gamma   90.00
#
_symmetry.space_group_name_H-M   'P 1'
#
loop_
_entity.id
_entity.type
_entity.pdbx_description
1 polymer ?
#
loop_
_entity_poly.entity_id
_entity_poly.type
_entity_poly.pdbx_seq_one_letter_code
_entity_poly.pdbx_strand_id
1 'polypeptide(L)'
;MLNLLALSFEGELAPGLDLRCLAPGAKPPDGWGVGYYPGGEFAATVLKEAAPQLHSRRSELVRTWDPLESSLLLLHLRTATWGPLTEANTQPFARSAWGRDWLLAHSGSLEQRLTIKPGARFEPVGSTDSETLFCRFLDWMQEQGWRSLGDVDAPRLRAWLDEMNGLGPLTLVVSDGRDLCVYADRTGATQAWVWQVSPPYERLVLGDDDVELDLTRRGAKSRKGVIVATHPLESRTDVPANWMQLAPGALVLVRQGAIRVEVLPPETQGTVAPSIAAEFEARSRLRRPPEMPVRVMDVLHRTVYRYERPVERSSHLLRLTPRHDRLQTLLSHDVTLSVGVTRSEYEDVFGNRVRRAVVDTPYTELVMEARSRVELRDTDPLGYRPLHVRSVLPLVWMPWQANMLQPYLLPPELPDTQLEELLEYAMSFARRNDFDLLDTLLDINYSIFKEYQYAQGTTTLNTTAFSVYSARRGVCQDFANVFICLSRLLGVPARYVCGYLYTGPKHANAVMAEASHAWVQVYLPEVGWKGFDPTNGILTQTDHVRVAVGRQYSDATPTTGTIYLGGGGEKLEVLVRCEPVSPEGQ
;
A
#
# COMPACT_ATOMS: atom_id res chain seq x y z
N MET A 1 6.90 -13.60 -28.98
CA MET A 1 7.47 -14.70 -28.19
C MET A 1 8.04 -14.12 -26.92
N LEU A 2 7.62 -14.65 -25.77
CA LEU A 2 8.12 -14.22 -24.48
C LEU A 2 9.61 -14.58 -24.34
N ASN A 3 10.43 -13.62 -23.94
CA ASN A 3 11.87 -13.84 -23.70
C ASN A 3 12.21 -13.59 -22.23
N LEU A 4 11.61 -12.54 -21.65
CA LEU A 4 11.84 -12.15 -20.27
C LEU A 4 10.50 -11.87 -19.61
N LEU A 5 10.34 -12.39 -18.40
CA LEU A 5 9.23 -12.11 -17.48
C LEU A 5 9.82 -11.80 -16.10
N ALA A 6 9.36 -10.74 -15.45
CA ALA A 6 9.75 -10.41 -14.10
C ALA A 6 8.57 -9.91 -13.26
N LEU A 7 8.59 -10.22 -11.98
CA LEU A 7 7.51 -9.96 -11.03
C LEU A 7 8.08 -9.20 -9.82
N SER A 8 7.35 -8.21 -9.33
CA SER A 8 7.55 -7.59 -8.01
C SER A 8 6.20 -7.39 -7.33
N PHE A 9 5.96 -7.98 -6.17
CA PHE A 9 4.68 -7.92 -5.46
C PHE A 9 4.82 -7.41 -4.03
N GLU A 10 3.72 -6.93 -3.45
CA GLU A 10 3.64 -6.57 -2.03
C GLU A 10 3.72 -7.83 -1.16
N GLY A 11 4.88 -8.07 -0.56
CA GLY A 11 5.15 -9.32 0.16
C GLY A 11 5.21 -10.56 -0.72
N GLU A 12 5.28 -11.72 -0.09
CA GLU A 12 5.53 -12.99 -0.77
C GLU A 12 4.30 -13.57 -1.47
N LEU A 13 4.55 -14.16 -2.63
CA LEU A 13 3.59 -14.95 -3.40
C LEU A 13 4.22 -16.28 -3.78
N ALA A 14 3.40 -17.32 -3.90
CA ALA A 14 3.79 -18.63 -4.40
C ALA A 14 3.25 -18.86 -5.83
N PRO A 15 3.77 -18.18 -6.87
CA PRO A 15 3.22 -18.32 -8.20
C PRO A 15 3.43 -19.73 -8.74
N GLY A 16 2.39 -20.31 -9.32
CA GLY A 16 2.51 -21.51 -10.13
C GLY A 16 3.07 -21.15 -11.50
N LEU A 17 4.19 -21.76 -11.88
CA LEU A 17 4.81 -21.54 -13.19
C LEU A 17 4.81 -22.83 -14.02
N ASP A 18 4.24 -22.78 -15.21
CA ASP A 18 4.19 -23.90 -16.16
C ASP A 18 4.84 -23.48 -17.51
N LEU A 19 5.90 -24.20 -17.91
CA LEU A 19 6.64 -23.94 -19.15
C LEU A 19 6.03 -24.75 -20.29
N ARG A 20 4.97 -24.20 -20.89
CA ARG A 20 4.20 -24.83 -21.99
C ARG A 20 5.04 -25.06 -23.25
N CYS A 21 6.08 -24.26 -23.48
CA CYS A 21 7.04 -24.46 -24.57
C CYS A 21 7.83 -25.79 -24.47
N LEU A 22 7.76 -26.50 -23.34
CA LEU A 22 8.37 -27.81 -23.12
C LEU A 22 7.37 -28.97 -23.18
N ALA A 23 6.09 -28.68 -23.45
CA ALA A 23 5.05 -29.67 -23.65
C ALA A 23 5.20 -30.41 -24.99
N PRO A 24 4.69 -31.65 -25.12
CA PRO A 24 4.82 -32.41 -26.35
C PRO A 24 4.13 -31.70 -27.52
N GLY A 25 4.85 -31.57 -28.63
CA GLY A 25 4.39 -30.87 -29.83
C GLY A 25 4.84 -29.40 -29.93
N ALA A 26 5.43 -28.83 -28.87
CA ALA A 26 6.03 -27.50 -28.89
C ALA A 26 7.49 -27.53 -29.38
N LYS A 27 8.02 -26.37 -29.79
CA LYS A 27 9.46 -26.20 -30.07
C LYS A 27 10.14 -25.68 -28.79
N PRO A 28 11.06 -26.46 -28.17
CA PRO A 28 11.72 -26.01 -26.95
C PRO A 28 12.65 -24.80 -27.23
N PRO A 29 12.81 -23.89 -26.26
CA PRO A 29 13.80 -22.81 -26.35
C PRO A 29 15.23 -23.37 -26.27
N ASP A 30 16.22 -22.54 -26.60
CA ASP A 30 17.64 -22.92 -26.52
C ASP A 30 18.14 -23.04 -25.05
N GLY A 31 17.36 -22.50 -24.11
CA GLY A 31 17.53 -22.64 -22.68
C GLY A 31 16.41 -21.92 -21.92
N TRP A 32 16.26 -22.20 -20.65
CA TRP A 32 15.36 -21.46 -19.77
C TRP A 32 15.97 -21.34 -18.37
N GLY A 33 15.52 -20.34 -17.61
CA GLY A 33 15.87 -20.24 -16.21
C GLY A 33 14.94 -19.34 -15.42
N VAL A 34 14.77 -19.68 -14.15
CA VAL A 34 14.01 -18.92 -13.16
C VAL A 34 14.92 -18.57 -11.98
N GLY A 35 14.86 -17.32 -11.54
CA GLY A 35 15.57 -16.81 -10.38
C GLY A 35 14.60 -16.10 -9.44
N TYR A 36 14.71 -16.35 -8.14
CA TYR A 36 13.84 -15.76 -7.11
C TYR A 36 14.56 -15.67 -5.76
N TYR A 37 13.92 -15.01 -4.79
CA TYR A 37 14.47 -14.74 -3.46
C TYR A 37 13.55 -15.39 -2.40
N PRO A 38 13.85 -16.64 -1.99
CA PRO A 38 13.00 -17.36 -1.04
C PRO A 38 12.90 -16.61 0.30
N GLY A 39 11.69 -16.54 0.87
CA GLY A 39 11.47 -15.94 2.20
C GLY A 39 11.85 -14.45 2.29
N GLY A 40 11.92 -13.76 1.16
CA GLY A 40 12.27 -12.34 1.10
C GLY A 40 13.70 -12.03 1.54
N GLU A 41 14.57 -13.04 1.60
CA GLU A 41 15.98 -12.88 1.91
C GLU A 41 16.77 -12.26 0.75
N PHE A 42 17.98 -11.79 1.03
CA PHE A 42 18.89 -11.30 -0.02
C PHE A 42 19.65 -12.42 -0.73
N ALA A 43 19.36 -13.68 -0.43
CA ALA A 43 19.96 -14.85 -1.09
C ALA A 43 19.05 -15.30 -2.23
N ALA A 44 19.62 -15.42 -3.43
CA ALA A 44 18.87 -15.81 -4.62
C ALA A 44 19.00 -17.31 -4.89
N THR A 45 17.91 -17.94 -5.32
CA THR A 45 17.93 -19.29 -5.89
C THR A 45 17.71 -19.19 -7.40
N VAL A 46 18.60 -19.81 -8.18
CA VAL A 46 18.46 -19.91 -9.65
C VAL A 46 18.38 -21.36 -10.07
N LEU A 47 17.32 -21.69 -10.81
CA LEU A 47 17.16 -22.95 -11.51
C LEU A 47 17.13 -22.69 -13.00
N LYS A 48 17.97 -23.40 -13.75
CA LYS A 48 18.07 -23.24 -15.19
C LYS A 48 18.42 -24.55 -15.88
N GLU A 49 18.18 -24.57 -17.18
CA GLU A 49 18.50 -25.68 -18.07
C GLU A 49 18.89 -25.16 -19.45
N ALA A 50 20.03 -25.62 -19.97
CA ALA A 50 20.45 -25.38 -21.34
C ALA A 50 20.00 -26.53 -22.25
N ALA A 51 19.57 -26.20 -23.48
CA ALA A 51 19.08 -27.16 -24.47
C ALA A 51 18.07 -28.18 -23.90
N PRO A 52 16.96 -27.71 -23.29
CA PRO A 52 15.97 -28.57 -22.65
C PRO A 52 15.36 -29.56 -23.65
N GLN A 53 15.17 -30.79 -23.20
CA GLN A 53 14.40 -31.79 -23.92
C GLN A 53 12.89 -31.57 -23.65
N LEU A 54 12.04 -32.02 -24.58
CA LEU A 54 10.61 -32.14 -24.31
C LEU A 54 10.41 -33.05 -23.09
N HIS A 55 9.51 -32.68 -22.18
CA HIS A 55 9.32 -33.36 -20.88
C HIS A 55 10.56 -33.38 -19.96
N SER A 56 11.31 -32.28 -19.89
CA SER A 56 12.38 -32.17 -18.90
C SER A 56 11.85 -32.38 -17.46
N ARG A 57 12.49 -33.28 -16.71
CA ARG A 57 12.18 -33.46 -15.27
C ARG A 57 12.42 -32.18 -14.46
N ARG A 58 13.30 -31.27 -14.92
CA ARG A 58 13.54 -29.99 -14.25
C ARG A 58 12.38 -29.02 -14.44
N SER A 59 11.71 -29.02 -15.60
CA SER A 59 10.53 -28.18 -15.80
C SER A 59 9.30 -28.72 -15.04
N GLU A 60 9.15 -30.05 -14.96
CA GLU A 60 8.16 -30.67 -14.08
C GLU A 60 8.39 -30.31 -12.60
N LEU A 61 9.65 -30.21 -12.18
CA LEU A 61 10.01 -29.78 -10.85
C LEU A 61 9.59 -28.33 -10.59
N VAL A 62 9.79 -27.40 -11.53
CA VAL A 62 9.28 -26.00 -11.41
C VAL A 62 7.76 -25.97 -11.24
N ARG A 63 7.04 -26.75 -12.06
CA ARG A 63 5.57 -26.82 -12.02
C ARG A 63 5.04 -27.35 -10.68
N THR A 64 5.82 -28.18 -10.00
CA THR A 64 5.47 -28.81 -8.72
C THR A 64 6.19 -28.19 -7.52
N TRP A 65 7.09 -27.21 -7.74
CA TRP A 65 7.97 -26.64 -6.72
C TRP A 65 7.14 -25.97 -5.62
N ASP A 66 7.18 -26.53 -4.41
CA ASP A 66 6.42 -26.02 -3.25
C ASP A 66 7.00 -24.72 -2.67
N PRO A 67 8.32 -24.57 -2.46
CA PRO A 67 8.88 -23.39 -1.79
C PRO A 67 9.21 -22.20 -2.73
N LEU A 68 8.46 -21.99 -3.81
CA LEU A 68 8.67 -20.83 -4.69
C LEU A 68 7.93 -19.59 -4.14
N GLU A 69 8.05 -19.35 -2.83
CA GLU A 69 7.50 -18.18 -2.15
C GLU A 69 8.48 -17.03 -2.25
N SER A 70 8.11 -15.98 -2.99
CA SER A 70 8.95 -14.80 -3.19
C SER A 70 8.11 -13.59 -3.57
N SER A 71 8.57 -12.41 -3.16
CA SER A 71 8.03 -11.14 -3.64
C SER A 71 8.60 -10.75 -5.02
N LEU A 72 9.70 -11.39 -5.45
CA LEU A 72 10.45 -11.10 -6.67
C LEU A 72 10.79 -12.37 -7.44
N LEU A 73 10.51 -12.38 -8.74
CA LEU A 73 10.82 -13.51 -9.61
C LEU A 73 11.26 -13.00 -10.98
N LEU A 74 12.29 -13.62 -11.56
CA LEU A 74 12.78 -13.39 -12.91
C LEU A 74 12.75 -14.73 -13.67
N LEU A 75 12.15 -14.74 -14.85
CA LEU A 75 12.13 -15.85 -15.79
C LEU A 75 12.74 -15.39 -17.11
N HIS A 76 13.60 -16.23 -17.69
CA HIS A 76 14.16 -16.01 -19.02
C HIS A 76 13.99 -17.27 -19.88
N LEU A 77 13.54 -17.06 -21.11
CA LEU A 77 13.50 -18.07 -22.17
C LEU A 77 14.52 -17.67 -23.23
N ARG A 78 15.58 -18.46 -23.38
CA ARG A 78 16.71 -18.13 -24.23
C ARG A 78 16.45 -18.51 -25.69
N THR A 79 16.78 -17.58 -26.58
CA THR A 79 17.03 -17.81 -28.00
C THR A 79 18.49 -17.46 -28.26
N ALA A 80 19.33 -18.44 -28.61
CA ALA A 80 20.77 -18.29 -28.57
C ALA A 80 21.33 -17.56 -29.81
N THR A 81 21.95 -16.40 -29.58
CA THR A 81 22.73 -15.67 -30.60
C THR A 81 24.24 -15.81 -30.35
N TRP A 82 24.65 -15.77 -29.08
CA TRP A 82 26.05 -15.89 -28.64
C TRP A 82 26.28 -17.11 -27.74
N GLY A 83 27.47 -17.69 -27.88
CA GLY A 83 27.99 -18.75 -27.03
C GLY A 83 27.30 -20.12 -27.23
N PRO A 84 27.95 -21.23 -26.84
CA PRO A 84 27.34 -22.55 -26.91
C PRO A 84 26.13 -22.68 -25.97
N LEU A 85 25.30 -23.69 -26.23
CA LEU A 85 24.17 -24.08 -25.38
C LEU A 85 24.69 -24.76 -24.10
N THR A 86 25.04 -23.97 -23.10
CA THR A 86 25.55 -24.42 -21.80
C THR A 86 24.86 -23.66 -20.68
N GLU A 87 24.85 -24.23 -19.48
CA GLU A 87 24.32 -23.57 -18.27
C GLU A 87 25.00 -22.24 -17.98
N ALA A 88 26.31 -22.15 -18.24
CA ALA A 88 27.08 -20.91 -18.08
C ALA A 88 26.60 -19.78 -18.99
N ASN A 89 25.91 -20.10 -20.08
CA ASN A 89 25.36 -19.15 -21.05
C ASN A 89 23.83 -19.02 -20.96
N THR A 90 23.18 -19.67 -19.98
CA THR A 90 21.73 -19.62 -19.77
C THR A 90 21.39 -18.66 -18.64
N GLN A 91 20.45 -17.77 -18.92
CA GLN A 91 19.95 -16.73 -18.02
C GLN A 91 18.83 -17.27 -17.11
N PRO A 92 18.51 -16.61 -15.97
CA PRO A 92 19.15 -15.42 -15.43
C PRO A 92 20.56 -15.69 -14.89
N PHE A 93 21.39 -14.66 -14.86
CA PHE A 93 22.71 -14.72 -14.22
C PHE A 93 22.61 -14.28 -12.76
N ALA A 94 23.38 -14.94 -11.89
CA ALA A 94 23.47 -14.60 -10.47
C ALA A 94 24.91 -14.27 -10.07
N ARG A 95 25.07 -13.26 -9.20
CA ARG A 95 26.34 -12.89 -8.56
C ARG A 95 26.11 -12.27 -7.18
N SER A 96 26.92 -12.66 -6.22
CA SER A 96 26.88 -12.10 -4.86
C SER A 96 27.75 -10.85 -4.74
N ALA A 97 27.20 -9.75 -4.27
CA ALA A 97 27.92 -8.50 -4.01
C ALA A 97 27.27 -7.70 -2.88
N TRP A 98 28.08 -7.05 -2.05
CA TRP A 98 27.62 -6.20 -0.93
C TRP A 98 26.63 -6.86 0.06
N GLY A 99 26.71 -8.19 0.22
CA GLY A 99 25.86 -8.95 1.15
C GLY A 99 24.49 -9.32 0.59
N ARG A 100 24.33 -9.30 -0.74
CA ARG A 100 23.12 -9.74 -1.45
C ARG A 100 23.48 -10.42 -2.77
N ASP A 101 22.61 -11.29 -3.22
CA ASP A 101 22.65 -11.84 -4.57
C ASP A 101 21.93 -10.93 -5.53
N TRP A 102 22.55 -10.74 -6.69
CA TRP A 102 22.03 -9.96 -7.79
C TRP A 102 21.61 -10.90 -8.90
N LEU A 103 20.46 -10.65 -9.50
CA LEU A 103 19.95 -11.37 -10.65
C LEU A 103 19.85 -10.44 -11.86
N LEU A 104 20.22 -10.93 -13.04
CA LEU A 104 20.10 -10.20 -14.29
C LEU A 104 19.52 -11.07 -15.40
N ALA A 105 18.56 -10.51 -16.12
CA ALA A 105 18.04 -11.03 -17.37
C ALA A 105 18.06 -9.93 -18.45
N HIS A 106 18.51 -10.29 -19.65
CA HIS A 106 18.70 -9.43 -20.80
C HIS A 106 17.99 -10.05 -22.01
N SER A 107 17.12 -9.26 -22.63
CA SER A 107 16.50 -9.54 -23.92
C SER A 107 17.07 -8.58 -24.96
N GLY A 108 17.75 -9.14 -25.96
CA GLY A 108 18.52 -8.38 -26.93
C GLY A 108 19.83 -9.10 -27.27
N SER A 109 20.58 -8.53 -28.20
CA SER A 109 21.90 -9.01 -28.57
C SER A 109 22.76 -7.80 -28.91
N LEU A 110 23.82 -7.59 -28.15
CA LEU A 110 24.81 -6.56 -28.47
C LEU A 110 25.55 -6.97 -29.76
N GLU A 111 25.70 -6.02 -30.67
CA GLU A 111 26.45 -6.20 -31.92
C GLU A 111 27.96 -6.12 -31.66
N GLN A 112 28.36 -5.41 -30.60
CA GLN A 112 29.74 -5.25 -30.18
C GLN A 112 29.96 -5.86 -28.79
N ARG A 113 31.03 -6.66 -28.64
CA ARG A 113 31.39 -7.23 -27.35
C ARG A 113 31.90 -6.15 -26.40
N LEU A 114 31.27 -6.09 -25.23
CA LEU A 114 31.78 -5.31 -24.11
C LEU A 114 33.14 -5.84 -23.67
N THR A 115 34.08 -4.93 -23.42
CA THR A 115 35.40 -5.29 -22.89
C THR A 115 35.38 -5.12 -21.37
N ILE A 116 35.79 -6.18 -20.66
CA ILE A 116 36.00 -6.11 -19.20
C ILE A 116 37.43 -5.64 -18.94
N LYS A 117 37.58 -4.70 -18.00
CA LYS A 117 38.89 -4.17 -17.62
C LYS A 117 39.74 -5.31 -17.06
N PRO A 118 41.04 -5.41 -17.41
CA PRO A 118 41.92 -6.39 -16.78
C PRO A 118 41.94 -6.22 -15.25
N GLY A 119 41.75 -7.31 -14.51
CA GLY A 119 41.67 -7.28 -13.04
C GLY A 119 40.35 -6.73 -12.49
N ALA A 120 39.29 -6.71 -13.31
CA ALA A 120 37.94 -6.43 -12.85
C ALA A 120 37.54 -7.40 -11.72
N ARG A 121 36.69 -6.91 -10.81
CA ARG A 121 36.23 -7.74 -9.69
C ARG A 121 35.27 -8.82 -10.15
N PHE A 122 34.44 -8.50 -11.13
CA PHE A 122 33.43 -9.40 -11.67
C PHE A 122 33.85 -9.87 -13.06
N GLU A 123 34.00 -11.18 -13.21
CA GLU A 123 34.36 -11.83 -14.48
C GLU A 123 33.26 -12.80 -14.91
N PRO A 124 32.98 -12.92 -16.22
CA PRO A 124 31.99 -13.82 -16.77
C PRO A 124 32.54 -15.26 -16.73
N VAL A 125 31.67 -16.21 -16.43
CA VAL A 125 31.99 -17.64 -16.49
C VAL A 125 31.72 -18.20 -17.89
N GLY A 126 30.61 -17.75 -18.49
CA GLY A 126 30.24 -18.01 -19.87
C GLY A 126 30.86 -17.02 -20.86
N SER A 127 30.35 -17.05 -22.08
CA SER A 127 30.86 -16.28 -23.22
C SER A 127 29.80 -15.41 -23.88
N THR A 128 28.68 -15.19 -23.20
CA THR A 128 27.60 -14.31 -23.67
C THR A 128 27.91 -12.83 -23.41
N ASP A 129 27.41 -12.00 -24.30
CA ASP A 129 27.34 -10.55 -24.13
C ASP A 129 26.50 -10.17 -22.90
N SER A 130 25.39 -10.87 -22.65
CA SER A 130 24.53 -10.67 -21.48
C SER A 130 25.25 -10.82 -20.13
N GLU A 131 26.09 -11.86 -19.96
CA GLU A 131 26.85 -12.02 -18.71
C GLU A 131 27.98 -10.99 -18.58
N THR A 132 28.58 -10.63 -19.71
CA THR A 132 29.60 -9.58 -19.76
C THR A 132 29.01 -8.23 -19.34
N LEU A 133 27.81 -7.91 -19.84
CA LEU A 133 27.03 -6.74 -19.43
C LEU A 133 26.76 -6.77 -17.92
N PHE A 134 26.39 -7.92 -17.36
CA PHE A 134 26.15 -8.03 -15.92
C PHE A 134 27.39 -7.72 -15.09
N CYS A 135 28.54 -8.27 -15.48
CA CYS A 135 29.80 -8.00 -14.80
C CYS A 135 30.17 -6.50 -14.89
N ARG A 136 29.98 -5.88 -16.06
CA ARG A 136 30.19 -4.44 -16.25
C ARG A 136 29.24 -3.58 -15.43
N PHE A 137 27.97 -3.99 -15.29
CA PHE A 137 26.99 -3.31 -14.44
C PHE A 137 27.42 -3.31 -12.97
N LEU A 138 27.85 -4.47 -12.44
CA LEU A 138 28.29 -4.58 -11.04
C LEU A 138 29.61 -3.82 -10.78
N ASP A 139 30.56 -3.85 -11.73
CA ASP A 139 31.75 -3.01 -11.67
C ASP A 139 31.39 -1.51 -11.63
N TRP A 140 30.45 -1.09 -12.46
CA TRP A 140 30.03 0.31 -12.53
C TRP A 140 29.32 0.77 -11.24
N MET A 141 28.45 -0.07 -10.69
CA MET A 141 27.86 0.15 -9.35
C MET A 141 28.96 0.34 -8.29
N GLN A 142 30.01 -0.47 -8.34
CA GLN A 142 31.17 -0.32 -7.44
C GLN A 142 31.91 1.01 -7.67
N GLU A 143 32.13 1.42 -8.92
CA GLU A 143 32.77 2.70 -9.27
C GLU A 143 31.95 3.90 -8.74
N GLN A 144 30.62 3.79 -8.69
CA GLN A 144 29.74 4.81 -8.10
C GLN A 144 29.61 4.72 -6.57
N GLY A 145 30.14 3.67 -5.95
CA GLY A 145 30.00 3.41 -4.52
C GLY A 145 28.59 2.94 -4.10
N TRP A 146 27.76 2.54 -5.06
CA TRP A 146 26.40 2.05 -4.80
C TRP A 146 26.42 0.57 -4.41
N ARG A 147 25.61 0.22 -3.42
CA ARG A 147 25.58 -1.13 -2.84
C ARG A 147 24.24 -1.84 -3.05
N SER A 148 23.21 -1.09 -3.44
CA SER A 148 21.87 -1.56 -3.75
C SER A 148 21.26 -0.70 -4.86
N LEU A 149 20.21 -1.21 -5.50
CA LEU A 149 19.43 -0.41 -6.47
C LEU A 149 18.72 0.77 -5.80
N GLY A 150 18.47 0.70 -4.49
CA GLY A 150 17.96 1.82 -3.71
C GLY A 150 18.93 2.99 -3.51
N ASP A 151 20.24 2.79 -3.71
CA ASP A 151 21.26 3.85 -3.58
C ASP A 151 21.48 4.62 -4.90
N VAL A 152 20.88 4.12 -5.98
CA VAL A 152 21.16 4.56 -7.35
C VAL A 152 20.57 5.94 -7.64
N ASP A 153 21.38 6.79 -8.27
CA ASP A 153 20.87 7.95 -9.01
C ASP A 153 20.28 7.46 -10.34
N ALA A 154 18.95 7.34 -10.39
CA ALA A 154 18.24 6.71 -11.51
C ALA A 154 18.48 7.40 -12.87
N PRO A 155 18.46 8.75 -12.99
CA PRO A 155 18.90 9.44 -14.20
C PRO A 155 20.30 9.05 -14.66
N ARG A 156 21.24 8.92 -13.73
CA ARG A 156 22.62 8.55 -14.05
C ARG A 156 22.75 7.09 -14.48
N LEU A 157 22.03 6.17 -13.84
CA LEU A 157 21.98 4.77 -14.27
C LEU A 157 21.36 4.65 -15.67
N ARG A 158 20.27 5.37 -15.94
CA ARG A 158 19.64 5.38 -17.26
C ARG A 158 20.61 5.87 -18.34
N ALA A 159 21.31 6.98 -18.10
CA ALA A 159 22.29 7.50 -19.06
C ALA A 159 23.41 6.48 -19.37
N TRP A 160 23.88 5.75 -18.36
CA TRP A 160 24.87 4.68 -18.57
C TRP A 160 24.30 3.50 -19.38
N LEU A 161 23.04 3.11 -19.14
CA LEU A 161 22.36 2.08 -19.94
C LEU A 161 22.10 2.55 -21.38
N ASP A 162 21.80 3.83 -21.60
CA ASP A 162 21.67 4.42 -22.94
C ASP A 162 22.98 4.28 -23.73
N GLU A 163 24.14 4.46 -23.08
CA GLU A 163 25.46 4.24 -23.70
C GLU A 163 25.66 2.77 -24.11
N MET A 164 25.34 1.83 -23.22
CA MET A 164 25.43 0.39 -23.52
C MET A 164 24.48 -0.02 -24.64
N ASN A 165 23.29 0.56 -24.66
CA ASN A 165 22.29 0.38 -25.71
C ASN A 165 22.69 1.04 -27.04
N GLY A 166 23.80 1.79 -27.08
CA GLY A 166 24.48 2.18 -28.31
C GLY A 166 25.19 1.03 -29.03
N LEU A 167 25.41 -0.10 -28.35
CA LEU A 167 26.13 -1.26 -28.87
C LEU A 167 25.21 -2.35 -29.44
N GLY A 168 23.88 -2.18 -29.33
CA GLY A 168 22.87 -3.09 -29.85
C GLY A 168 21.59 -3.07 -29.00
N PRO A 169 20.56 -3.84 -29.40
CA PRO A 169 19.31 -3.98 -28.64
C PRO A 169 19.52 -4.40 -27.19
N LEU A 170 18.88 -3.70 -26.25
CA LEU A 170 19.05 -3.87 -24.80
C LEU A 170 17.74 -3.62 -24.04
N THR A 171 16.94 -4.66 -23.82
CA THR A 171 15.93 -4.66 -22.74
C THR A 171 16.49 -5.41 -21.54
N LEU A 172 16.59 -4.75 -20.39
CA LEU A 172 17.30 -5.27 -19.22
C LEU A 172 16.40 -5.31 -18.00
N VAL A 173 16.46 -6.41 -17.25
CA VAL A 173 15.90 -6.51 -15.91
C VAL A 173 16.99 -6.96 -14.92
N VAL A 174 17.16 -6.18 -13.86
CA VAL A 174 18.12 -6.45 -12.77
C VAL A 174 17.40 -6.40 -11.45
N SER A 175 17.69 -7.33 -10.54
CA SER A 175 17.20 -7.28 -9.17
C SER A 175 18.32 -7.54 -8.18
N ASP A 176 18.22 -6.91 -7.01
CA ASP A 176 19.13 -7.06 -5.88
C ASP A 176 18.46 -7.73 -4.65
N GLY A 177 17.30 -8.36 -4.86
CA GLY A 177 16.49 -9.01 -3.83
C GLY A 177 15.47 -8.12 -3.14
N ARG A 178 15.52 -6.80 -3.36
CA ARG A 178 14.53 -5.86 -2.84
C ARG A 178 13.90 -5.00 -3.92
N ASP A 179 14.72 -4.55 -4.84
CA ASP A 179 14.34 -3.74 -5.97
C ASP A 179 14.42 -4.54 -7.27
N LEU A 180 13.60 -4.12 -8.24
CA LEU A 180 13.62 -4.57 -9.62
C LEU A 180 13.82 -3.34 -10.50
N CYS A 181 14.96 -3.28 -11.19
CA CYS A 181 15.25 -2.29 -12.22
C CYS A 181 14.88 -2.85 -13.58
N VAL A 182 14.10 -2.09 -14.35
CA VAL A 182 13.71 -2.40 -15.73
C VAL A 182 14.19 -1.26 -16.62
N TYR A 183 14.90 -1.59 -17.69
CA TYR A 183 15.28 -0.65 -18.74
C TYR A 183 14.74 -1.14 -20.07
N ALA A 184 14.00 -0.27 -20.76
CA ALA A 184 13.44 -0.55 -22.08
C ALA A 184 14.43 -0.14 -23.18
N ASP A 185 14.62 -1.02 -24.16
CA ASP A 185 15.45 -0.73 -25.33
C ASP A 185 15.03 0.58 -26.03
N ARG A 186 16.01 1.45 -26.32
CA ARG A 186 15.76 2.77 -26.92
C ARG A 186 15.47 2.71 -28.41
N THR A 187 15.86 1.62 -29.08
CA THR A 187 15.65 1.44 -30.52
C THR A 187 14.29 0.83 -30.84
N GLY A 188 13.65 0.21 -29.84
CA GLY A 188 12.40 -0.54 -29.97
C GLY A 188 12.58 -1.93 -30.60
N ALA A 189 13.81 -2.40 -30.78
CA ALA A 189 14.13 -3.72 -31.33
C ALA A 189 13.68 -4.84 -30.38
N THR A 190 13.78 -4.58 -29.08
CA THR A 190 13.11 -5.35 -28.04
C THR A 190 12.14 -4.44 -27.29
N GLN A 191 11.06 -5.00 -26.75
CA GLN A 191 10.05 -4.23 -26.04
C GLN A 191 10.05 -4.61 -24.56
N ALA A 192 9.53 -3.71 -23.73
CA ALA A 192 9.23 -3.96 -22.33
C ALA A 192 7.81 -3.46 -22.06
N TRP A 193 6.99 -4.35 -21.54
CA TRP A 193 5.61 -4.08 -21.16
C TRP A 193 5.49 -4.24 -19.66
N VAL A 194 4.70 -3.38 -19.03
CA VAL A 194 4.45 -3.35 -17.59
C VAL A 194 2.97 -3.40 -17.34
N TRP A 195 2.55 -4.27 -16.43
CA TRP A 195 1.19 -4.31 -15.93
C TRP A 195 1.20 -4.19 -14.41
N GLN A 196 0.52 -3.15 -13.91
CA GLN A 196 0.24 -2.98 -12.49
C GLN A 196 -1.04 -3.72 -12.14
N VAL A 197 -0.89 -4.81 -11.38
CA VAL A 197 -2.00 -5.62 -10.90
C VAL A 197 -2.41 -5.11 -9.52
N SER A 198 -3.71 -4.89 -9.33
CA SER A 198 -4.28 -4.41 -8.06
C SER A 198 -5.38 -5.34 -7.57
N PRO A 199 -5.43 -5.66 -6.28
CA PRO A 199 -6.56 -6.32 -5.64
C PRO A 199 -7.87 -5.50 -5.78
N PRO A 200 -9.06 -6.12 -5.64
CA PRO A 200 -9.27 -7.54 -5.36
C PRO A 200 -9.38 -8.38 -6.65
N TYR A 201 -8.86 -9.61 -6.60
CA TYR A 201 -9.08 -10.62 -7.64
C TYR A 201 -9.07 -12.02 -7.01
N GLU A 202 -10.04 -12.87 -7.36
CA GLU A 202 -10.10 -14.23 -6.78
C GLU A 202 -9.09 -15.17 -7.44
N ARG A 203 -8.90 -15.03 -8.75
CA ARG A 203 -7.97 -15.85 -9.52
C ARG A 203 -7.31 -15.03 -10.63
N LEU A 204 -5.99 -15.16 -10.76
CA LEU A 204 -5.23 -14.49 -11.81
C LEU A 204 -4.23 -15.47 -12.44
N VAL A 205 -4.54 -15.86 -13.66
CA VAL A 205 -3.70 -16.75 -14.48
C VAL A 205 -3.38 -16.05 -15.78
N LEU A 206 -2.09 -15.90 -16.05
CA LEU A 206 -1.57 -15.25 -17.24
C LEU A 206 -0.83 -16.27 -18.09
N GLY A 207 -0.88 -16.15 -19.41
CA GLY A 207 -0.04 -17.01 -20.22
C GLY A 207 -0.32 -16.95 -21.70
N ASP A 208 0.66 -17.40 -22.47
CA ASP A 208 0.64 -17.56 -23.91
C ASP A 208 0.88 -19.04 -24.27
N ASP A 209 1.35 -19.30 -25.48
CA ASP A 209 1.70 -20.65 -25.93
C ASP A 209 2.97 -21.19 -25.25
N ASP A 210 3.82 -20.31 -24.72
CA ASP A 210 5.13 -20.67 -24.15
C ASP A 210 5.09 -20.84 -22.64
N VAL A 211 4.34 -20.00 -21.92
CA VAL A 211 4.32 -19.95 -20.44
C VAL A 211 2.91 -19.76 -19.90
N GLU A 212 2.63 -20.39 -18.76
CA GLU A 212 1.49 -20.05 -17.90
C GLU A 212 1.97 -19.74 -16.48
N LEU A 213 1.46 -18.64 -15.92
CA LEU A 213 1.73 -18.10 -14.60
C LEU A 213 0.43 -17.96 -13.83
N ASP A 214 0.23 -18.75 -12.77
CA ASP A 214 -0.90 -18.66 -11.85
C ASP A 214 -0.46 -17.98 -10.55
N LEU A 215 -0.84 -16.71 -10.38
CA LEU A 215 -0.46 -15.89 -9.22
C LEU A 215 -1.27 -16.19 -7.96
N THR A 216 -2.35 -16.95 -8.10
CA THR A 216 -3.35 -17.22 -7.05
C THR A 216 -3.35 -18.67 -6.59
N ARG A 217 -2.44 -19.48 -7.14
CA ARG A 217 -2.31 -20.88 -6.77
C ARG A 217 -2.00 -21.02 -5.27
N ARG A 218 -2.47 -22.12 -4.66
CA ARG A 218 -2.24 -22.49 -3.25
C ARG A 218 -2.82 -21.53 -2.19
N GLY A 219 -3.85 -20.75 -2.54
CA GLY A 219 -4.58 -19.92 -1.57
C GLY A 219 -3.92 -18.57 -1.29
N ALA A 220 -2.96 -18.16 -2.12
CA ALA A 220 -2.43 -16.80 -2.12
C ALA A 220 -3.56 -15.79 -2.38
N LYS A 221 -3.72 -14.84 -1.46
CA LYS A 221 -4.71 -13.76 -1.58
C LYS A 221 -4.24 -12.76 -2.64
N SER A 222 -5.18 -12.07 -3.29
CA SER A 222 -4.83 -11.02 -4.26
C SER A 222 -3.91 -9.98 -3.64
N ARG A 223 -2.78 -9.75 -4.28
CA ARG A 223 -1.76 -8.78 -3.88
C ARG A 223 -1.52 -7.76 -4.99
N LYS A 224 -1.16 -6.55 -4.60
CA LYS A 224 -0.66 -5.54 -5.54
C LYS A 224 0.71 -5.97 -6.07
N GLY A 225 0.92 -5.79 -7.37
CA GLY A 225 2.20 -6.09 -7.97
C GLY A 225 2.43 -5.43 -9.31
N VAL A 226 3.67 -5.54 -9.77
CA VAL A 226 4.11 -5.11 -11.09
C VAL A 226 4.66 -6.32 -11.80
N ILE A 227 4.08 -6.59 -12.96
CA ILE A 227 4.51 -7.64 -13.88
C ILE A 227 5.17 -6.96 -15.07
N VAL A 228 6.35 -7.44 -15.43
CA VAL A 228 7.17 -6.93 -16.52
C VAL A 228 7.37 -8.06 -17.51
N ALA A 229 7.10 -7.83 -18.80
CA ALA A 229 7.33 -8.84 -19.82
C ALA A 229 7.82 -8.21 -21.12
N THR A 230 8.60 -8.95 -21.90
CA THR A 230 8.99 -8.50 -23.25
C THR A 230 7.85 -8.59 -24.26
N HIS A 231 6.82 -9.36 -23.95
CA HIS A 231 5.59 -9.49 -24.72
C HIS A 231 4.40 -9.59 -23.74
N PRO A 232 3.29 -8.87 -23.98
CA PRO A 232 2.15 -8.92 -23.08
C PRO A 232 1.54 -10.32 -23.07
N LEU A 233 1.31 -10.86 -21.88
CA LEU A 233 0.64 -12.15 -21.69
C LEU A 233 -0.87 -11.96 -21.61
N GLU A 234 -1.63 -12.88 -22.18
CA GLU A 234 -3.08 -12.88 -22.08
C GLU A 234 -3.53 -13.27 -20.68
N SER A 235 -4.55 -12.59 -20.16
CA SER A 235 -5.24 -13.06 -18.97
C SER A 235 -6.20 -14.19 -19.34
N ARG A 236 -6.13 -15.27 -18.58
CA ARG A 236 -6.99 -16.47 -18.72
C ARG A 236 -8.07 -16.51 -17.65
N THR A 237 -8.30 -15.39 -16.97
CA THR A 237 -9.33 -15.18 -15.96
C THR A 237 -10.11 -13.91 -16.27
N ASP A 238 -11.12 -13.59 -15.44
CA ASP A 238 -11.98 -12.42 -15.63
C ASP A 238 -11.28 -11.08 -15.35
N VAL A 239 -10.01 -11.11 -14.93
CA VAL A 239 -9.21 -9.90 -14.69
C VAL A 239 -8.64 -9.42 -16.04
N PRO A 240 -8.98 -8.23 -16.53
CA PRO A 240 -8.48 -7.75 -17.82
C PRO A 240 -6.97 -7.43 -17.76
N ALA A 241 -6.23 -7.90 -18.77
CA ALA A 241 -4.80 -7.64 -18.91
C ALA A 241 -4.54 -6.21 -19.40
N ASN A 242 -4.18 -5.32 -18.48
CA ASN A 242 -3.94 -3.90 -18.74
C ASN A 242 -2.43 -3.61 -18.87
N TRP A 243 -1.82 -4.15 -19.92
CA TRP A 243 -0.41 -3.91 -20.23
C TRP A 243 -0.17 -2.51 -20.79
N MET A 244 0.85 -1.84 -20.27
CA MET A 244 1.37 -0.58 -20.77
C MET A 244 2.78 -0.79 -21.31
N GLN A 245 3.05 -0.33 -22.52
CA GLN A 245 4.40 -0.37 -23.07
C GLN A 245 5.26 0.72 -22.40
N LEU A 246 6.46 0.36 -21.93
CA LEU A 246 7.43 1.35 -21.51
C LEU A 246 7.90 2.15 -22.72
N ALA A 247 8.05 3.47 -22.55
CA ALA A 247 8.64 4.30 -23.59
C ALA A 247 10.06 3.80 -23.92
N PRO A 248 10.48 3.76 -25.20
CA PRO A 248 11.84 3.35 -25.57
C PRO A 248 12.89 4.15 -24.82
N GLY A 249 13.84 3.49 -24.16
CA GLY A 249 14.88 4.13 -23.33
C GLY A 249 14.42 4.56 -21.94
N ALA A 250 13.18 4.24 -21.52
CA ALA A 250 12.71 4.50 -20.16
C ALA A 250 13.35 3.52 -19.15
N LEU A 251 13.60 4.01 -17.95
CA LEU A 251 14.04 3.22 -16.80
C LEU A 251 13.00 3.27 -15.70
N VAL A 252 12.66 2.11 -15.14
CA VAL A 252 11.72 1.98 -14.02
C VAL A 252 12.37 1.20 -12.88
N LEU A 253 12.28 1.74 -11.67
CA LEU A 253 12.62 1.03 -10.44
C LEU A 253 11.34 0.63 -9.72
N VAL A 254 11.23 -0.64 -9.36
CA VAL A 254 10.06 -1.21 -8.67
C VAL A 254 10.50 -1.83 -7.36
N ARG A 255 9.72 -1.62 -6.30
CA ARG A 255 9.92 -2.23 -4.99
C ARG A 255 8.59 -2.63 -4.39
N GLN A 256 8.46 -3.89 -3.97
CA GLN A 256 7.28 -4.41 -3.26
C GLN A 256 5.95 -4.08 -3.99
N GLY A 257 5.89 -4.32 -5.30
CA GLY A 257 4.70 -4.05 -6.10
C GLY A 257 4.38 -2.57 -6.35
N ALA A 258 5.29 -1.65 -6.00
CA ALA A 258 5.16 -0.23 -6.29
C ALA A 258 6.32 0.27 -7.15
N ILE A 259 6.00 1.00 -8.21
CA ILE A 259 7.01 1.71 -9.00
C ILE A 259 7.51 2.88 -8.17
N ARG A 260 8.82 2.95 -7.88
CA ARG A 260 9.46 4.03 -7.11
C ARG A 260 10.05 5.13 -7.97
N VAL A 261 10.52 4.80 -9.15
CA VAL A 261 11.13 5.79 -10.03
C VAL A 261 10.78 5.41 -11.45
N GLU A 262 10.42 6.39 -12.26
CA GLU A 262 10.44 6.29 -13.71
C GLU A 262 11.28 7.46 -14.22
N VAL A 263 12.25 7.13 -15.06
CA VAL A 263 13.05 8.13 -15.75
C VAL A 263 12.75 7.98 -17.24
N LEU A 264 12.08 8.99 -17.79
CA LEU A 264 11.76 9.04 -19.22
C LEU A 264 12.96 9.55 -20.04
N PRO A 265 13.01 9.22 -21.35
CA PRO A 265 13.93 9.82 -22.30
C PRO A 265 13.88 11.35 -22.32
N PRO A 266 14.99 12.05 -22.65
CA PRO A 266 14.99 13.51 -22.76
C PRO A 266 13.99 13.99 -23.83
N GLU A 267 13.82 13.22 -24.91
CA GLU A 267 12.95 13.55 -26.04
C GLU A 267 11.45 13.49 -25.72
N THR A 268 11.05 12.73 -24.70
CA THR A 268 9.65 12.57 -24.25
C THR A 268 9.28 13.47 -23.07
N GLN A 269 10.21 14.29 -22.55
CA GLN A 269 9.90 15.24 -21.45
C GLN A 269 8.97 16.40 -21.89
N GLY A 270 8.71 16.56 -23.20
CA GLY A 270 7.81 17.59 -23.75
C GLY A 270 6.45 17.08 -24.26
N THR A 271 6.27 15.77 -24.40
CA THR A 271 4.99 15.14 -24.78
C THR A 271 4.40 14.45 -23.56
N VAL A 272 3.13 14.73 -23.25
CA VAL A 272 2.40 14.13 -22.12
C VAL A 272 2.13 12.65 -22.41
N ALA A 273 3.18 11.82 -22.41
CA ALA A 273 3.01 10.39 -22.26
C ALA A 273 2.46 10.15 -20.84
N PRO A 274 1.45 9.29 -20.66
CA PRO A 274 0.99 8.94 -19.33
C PRO A 274 2.16 8.30 -18.57
N SER A 275 2.73 9.03 -17.60
CA SER A 275 3.79 8.50 -16.75
C SER A 275 3.24 7.33 -15.95
N ILE A 276 3.89 6.18 -16.06
CA ILE A 276 3.54 4.99 -15.30
C ILE A 276 3.91 5.19 -13.82
N ALA A 277 4.89 6.06 -13.54
CA ALA A 277 5.20 6.55 -12.20
C ALA A 277 4.38 7.76 -11.74
N ALA A 278 3.38 8.26 -12.47
CA ALA A 278 2.55 9.37 -11.98
C ALA A 278 1.94 9.06 -10.60
N GLU A 279 1.66 7.77 -10.35
CA GLU A 279 1.24 7.25 -9.05
C GLU A 279 2.29 7.41 -7.94
N PHE A 280 3.59 7.29 -8.25
CA PHE A 280 4.67 7.49 -7.28
C PHE A 280 5.25 8.90 -7.27
N GLU A 281 5.22 9.67 -8.35
CA GLU A 281 5.51 11.10 -8.26
C GLU A 281 4.47 11.83 -7.37
N ALA A 282 3.22 11.35 -7.38
CA ALA A 282 2.21 11.73 -6.40
C ALA A 282 2.51 11.23 -4.97
N ARG A 283 3.26 10.11 -4.79
CA ARG A 283 3.65 9.54 -3.47
C ARG A 283 4.99 10.07 -2.92
N SER A 284 6.01 10.27 -3.74
CA SER A 284 7.30 10.88 -3.36
C SER A 284 7.13 12.36 -3.02
N ARG A 285 6.11 12.99 -3.62
CA ARG A 285 5.48 14.20 -3.13
C ARG A 285 4.22 13.84 -2.36
N LEU A 286 4.32 12.99 -1.33
CA LEU A 286 3.43 13.06 -0.18
C LEU A 286 3.57 14.48 0.35
N ARG A 287 2.79 15.40 -0.25
CA ARG A 287 2.82 16.82 0.06
C ARG A 287 2.36 16.87 1.49
N ARG A 288 3.31 17.01 2.41
CA ARG A 288 3.04 17.42 3.78
C ARG A 288 2.13 18.64 3.62
N PRO A 289 0.86 18.52 4.00
CA PRO A 289 -0.07 19.58 3.71
C PRO A 289 0.44 20.81 4.45
N PRO A 290 0.41 21.99 3.81
CA PRO A 290 0.81 23.22 4.47
C PRO A 290 -0.05 23.42 5.72
N GLU A 291 0.52 24.03 6.74
CA GLU A 291 -0.21 24.37 7.96
C GLU A 291 -1.43 25.22 7.60
N MET A 292 -2.60 24.78 8.05
CA MET A 292 -3.86 25.46 7.75
C MET A 292 -4.15 26.57 8.76
N PRO A 293 -4.72 27.70 8.32
CA PRO A 293 -5.07 28.80 9.21
C PRO A 293 -6.16 28.37 10.20
N VAL A 294 -6.18 29.01 11.37
CA VAL A 294 -7.20 28.78 12.40
C VAL A 294 -8.61 28.96 11.82
N ARG A 295 -9.51 28.04 12.13
CA ARG A 295 -10.89 28.05 11.65
C ARG A 295 -11.87 27.89 12.80
N VAL A 296 -12.95 28.67 12.81
CA VAL A 296 -14.09 28.47 13.72
C VAL A 296 -15.22 27.78 12.96
N MET A 297 -15.80 26.75 13.57
CA MET A 297 -16.85 25.92 12.98
C MET A 297 -18.08 25.88 13.88
N ASP A 298 -19.25 26.05 13.27
CA ASP A 298 -20.54 25.71 13.86
C ASP A 298 -20.95 24.31 13.42
N VAL A 299 -21.28 23.47 14.40
CA VAL A 299 -21.60 22.06 14.22
C VAL A 299 -22.96 21.77 14.82
N LEU A 300 -23.85 21.24 13.99
CA LEU A 300 -25.15 20.68 14.39
C LEU A 300 -25.14 19.18 14.12
N HIS A 301 -25.39 18.39 15.15
CA HIS A 301 -25.65 16.95 15.03
C HIS A 301 -27.07 16.68 15.52
N ARG A 302 -27.89 16.06 14.69
CA ARG A 302 -29.25 15.67 15.03
C ARG A 302 -29.48 14.20 14.70
N THR A 303 -29.80 13.41 15.70
CA THR A 303 -30.18 11.99 15.58
C THR A 303 -31.66 11.83 15.89
N VAL A 304 -32.41 11.13 15.05
CA VAL A 304 -33.82 10.81 15.27
C VAL A 304 -34.00 9.30 15.22
N TYR A 305 -34.42 8.72 16.35
CA TYR A 305 -34.86 7.34 16.42
C TYR A 305 -36.38 7.29 16.36
N ARG A 306 -36.94 6.44 15.49
CA ARG A 306 -38.38 6.13 15.45
C ARG A 306 -38.59 4.64 15.67
N TYR A 307 -39.46 4.32 16.61
CA TYR A 307 -39.77 2.96 17.01
C TYR A 307 -41.21 2.59 16.65
N GLU A 308 -41.42 1.37 16.19
CA GLU A 308 -42.77 0.86 15.86
C GLU A 308 -43.70 0.76 17.09
N ARG A 309 -43.12 0.45 18.25
CA ARG A 309 -43.82 0.33 19.53
C ARG A 309 -43.20 1.29 20.55
N PRO A 310 -43.99 1.79 21.52
CA PRO A 310 -43.45 2.62 22.59
C PRO A 310 -42.28 1.93 23.30
N VAL A 311 -41.18 2.66 23.45
CA VAL A 311 -40.07 2.28 24.33
C VAL A 311 -40.40 2.83 25.71
N GLU A 312 -40.63 1.94 26.67
CA GLU A 312 -41.01 2.31 28.04
C GLU A 312 -39.79 2.65 28.89
N ARG A 313 -38.68 1.94 28.67
CA ARG A 313 -37.44 2.15 29.41
C ARG A 313 -36.20 1.97 28.54
N SER A 314 -35.35 2.98 28.50
CA SER A 314 -34.08 2.94 27.77
C SER A 314 -32.96 3.73 28.45
N SER A 315 -31.72 3.35 28.18
CA SER A 315 -30.51 4.08 28.58
C SER A 315 -29.68 4.37 27.36
N HIS A 316 -29.29 5.64 27.19
CA HIS A 316 -28.47 6.11 26.08
C HIS A 316 -27.19 6.74 26.59
N LEU A 317 -26.07 6.47 25.91
CA LEU A 317 -24.78 7.12 26.09
C LEU A 317 -24.52 8.02 24.88
N LEU A 318 -24.30 9.30 25.14
CA LEU A 318 -24.07 10.32 24.13
C LEU A 318 -22.63 10.82 24.25
N ARG A 319 -21.85 10.59 23.20
CA ARG A 319 -20.49 11.12 23.03
C ARG A 319 -20.53 12.19 21.93
N LEU A 320 -21.32 13.24 22.18
CA LEU A 320 -21.60 14.31 21.21
C LEU A 320 -20.88 15.63 21.54
N THR A 321 -20.18 15.69 22.67
CA THR A 321 -19.43 16.88 23.08
C THR A 321 -18.05 16.89 22.43
N PRO A 322 -17.72 17.90 21.59
CA PRO A 322 -16.39 17.99 20.98
C PRO A 322 -15.30 18.09 22.04
N ARG A 323 -14.12 17.53 21.72
CA ARG A 323 -12.93 17.61 22.57
C ARG A 323 -12.47 19.05 22.77
N HIS A 324 -11.86 19.30 23.93
CA HIS A 324 -11.15 20.54 24.22
C HIS A 324 -9.70 20.19 24.55
N ASP A 325 -8.76 20.61 23.69
CA ASP A 325 -7.33 20.35 23.82
C ASP A 325 -6.48 21.42 23.09
N ARG A 326 -5.16 21.20 22.99
CA ARG A 326 -4.21 22.13 22.37
C ARG A 326 -4.53 22.53 20.92
N LEU A 327 -5.20 21.66 20.15
CA LEU A 327 -5.51 21.88 18.73
C LEU A 327 -7.00 22.19 18.48
N GLN A 328 -7.85 22.03 19.50
CA GLN A 328 -9.29 22.26 19.37
C GLN A 328 -9.83 22.91 20.64
N THR A 329 -10.37 24.13 20.51
CA THR A 329 -11.00 24.86 21.62
C THR A 329 -12.52 24.81 21.46
N LEU A 330 -13.22 24.16 22.38
CA LEU A 330 -14.67 24.21 22.48
C LEU A 330 -15.13 25.58 23.02
N LEU A 331 -15.81 26.39 22.20
CA LEU A 331 -16.27 27.73 22.55
C LEU A 331 -17.67 27.71 23.19
N SER A 332 -18.59 26.92 22.63
CA SER A 332 -19.92 26.69 23.20
C SER A 332 -20.45 25.32 22.83
N HIS A 333 -21.27 24.72 23.70
CA HIS A 333 -21.88 23.43 23.45
C HIS A 333 -23.19 23.27 24.20
N ASP A 334 -24.21 22.75 23.53
CA ASP A 334 -25.47 22.36 24.14
C ASP A 334 -25.98 21.05 23.52
N VAL A 335 -26.66 20.23 24.33
CA VAL A 335 -27.31 18.99 23.88
C VAL A 335 -28.71 18.91 24.47
N THR A 336 -29.69 18.80 23.57
CA THR A 336 -31.11 18.67 23.89
C THR A 336 -31.63 17.29 23.51
N LEU A 337 -32.66 16.85 24.23
CA LEU A 337 -33.34 15.57 24.04
C LEU A 337 -34.85 15.88 24.02
N SER A 338 -35.60 15.29 23.09
CA SER A 338 -37.05 15.54 22.95
C SER A 338 -37.89 15.02 24.12
N VAL A 339 -37.37 14.06 24.88
CA VAL A 339 -38.05 13.43 26.01
C VAL A 339 -37.42 13.85 27.33
N GLY A 340 -38.23 13.88 28.38
CA GLY A 340 -37.75 14.08 29.75
C GLY A 340 -36.81 12.94 30.15
N VAL A 341 -35.61 13.28 30.61
CA VAL A 341 -34.57 12.29 30.95
C VAL A 341 -33.90 12.62 32.27
N THR A 342 -33.49 11.57 32.97
CA THR A 342 -32.48 11.71 34.03
C THR A 342 -31.11 11.72 33.37
N ARG A 343 -30.39 12.84 33.52
CA ARG A 343 -29.07 13.05 32.89
C ARG A 343 -27.96 12.92 33.92
N SER A 344 -26.89 12.25 33.55
CA SER A 344 -25.62 12.26 34.28
C SER A 344 -24.47 12.43 33.28
N GLU A 345 -23.44 13.16 33.68
CA GLU A 345 -22.26 13.38 32.86
C GLU A 345 -21.03 12.86 33.59
N TYR A 346 -20.11 12.26 32.83
CA TYR A 346 -18.82 11.84 33.34
C TYR A 346 -17.79 11.86 32.21
N GLU A 347 -16.52 11.86 32.59
CA GLU A 347 -15.42 11.65 31.67
C GLU A 347 -15.03 10.17 31.68
N ASP A 348 -14.97 9.54 30.51
CA ASP A 348 -14.54 8.15 30.40
C ASP A 348 -13.00 8.02 30.46
N VAL A 349 -12.49 6.78 30.49
CA VAL A 349 -11.05 6.50 30.58
C VAL A 349 -10.23 7.06 29.41
N PHE A 350 -10.88 7.37 28.29
CA PHE A 350 -10.22 7.97 27.12
C PHE A 350 -10.20 9.49 27.20
N GLY A 351 -10.95 10.09 28.13
CA GLY A 351 -11.15 11.53 28.26
C GLY A 351 -12.34 12.05 27.44
N ASN A 352 -13.25 11.18 26.99
CA ASN A 352 -14.47 11.62 26.30
C ASN A 352 -15.48 12.10 27.33
N ARG A 353 -16.14 13.22 27.05
CA ARG A 353 -17.29 13.67 27.84
C ARG A 353 -18.53 12.88 27.42
N VAL A 354 -18.99 12.00 28.29
CA VAL A 354 -20.14 11.12 28.06
C VAL A 354 -21.34 11.63 28.83
N ARG A 355 -22.45 11.89 28.13
CA ARG A 355 -23.74 12.18 28.74
C ARG A 355 -24.59 10.92 28.71
N ARG A 356 -24.89 10.37 29.88
CA ARG A 356 -25.83 9.25 30.05
C ARG A 356 -27.24 9.80 30.28
N ALA A 357 -28.17 9.40 29.43
CA ALA A 357 -29.58 9.75 29.50
C ALA A 357 -30.41 8.48 29.76
N VAL A 358 -31.13 8.44 30.87
CA VAL A 358 -32.09 7.38 31.18
C VAL A 358 -33.49 7.93 30.93
N VAL A 359 -34.25 7.21 30.11
CA VAL A 359 -35.65 7.51 29.79
C VAL A 359 -36.51 6.45 30.48
N ASP A 360 -37.39 6.89 31.38
CA ASP A 360 -38.38 6.04 32.05
C ASP A 360 -39.83 6.43 31.68
N THR A 361 -39.99 7.33 30.69
CA THR A 361 -41.29 7.74 30.15
C THR A 361 -41.50 7.12 28.77
N PRO A 362 -42.66 6.51 28.46
CA PRO A 362 -42.92 5.92 27.16
C PRO A 362 -42.80 6.91 26.00
N TYR A 363 -42.05 6.55 24.96
CA TYR A 363 -41.91 7.36 23.75
C TYR A 363 -41.84 6.50 22.48
N THR A 364 -42.24 7.07 21.35
CA THR A 364 -42.13 6.45 20.02
C THR A 364 -41.07 7.13 19.14
N GLU A 365 -40.72 8.38 19.46
CA GLU A 365 -39.68 9.16 18.78
C GLU A 365 -38.72 9.79 19.80
N LEU A 366 -37.41 9.63 19.57
CA LEU A 366 -36.35 10.25 20.35
C LEU A 366 -35.45 11.08 19.44
N VAL A 367 -35.48 12.39 19.64
CA VAL A 367 -34.62 13.35 18.94
C VAL A 367 -33.51 13.77 19.90
N MET A 368 -32.27 13.59 19.45
CA MET A 368 -31.06 14.04 20.12
C MET A 368 -30.44 15.13 19.26
N GLU A 369 -30.29 16.34 19.80
CA GLU A 369 -29.70 17.46 19.04
C GLU A 369 -28.54 18.07 19.83
N ALA A 370 -27.36 18.10 19.22
CA ALA A 370 -26.16 18.71 19.75
C ALA A 370 -25.73 19.89 18.87
N ARG A 371 -25.52 21.06 19.50
CA ARG A 371 -25.01 22.26 18.84
C ARG A 371 -23.69 22.66 19.47
N SER A 372 -22.67 22.84 18.66
CA SER A 372 -21.32 23.16 19.13
C SER A 372 -20.67 24.23 18.28
N ARG A 373 -19.91 25.12 18.92
CA ARG A 373 -19.00 26.04 18.25
C ARG A 373 -17.57 25.71 18.68
N VAL A 374 -16.69 25.45 17.73
CA VAL A 374 -15.32 25.01 17.98
C VAL A 374 -14.32 25.83 17.16
N GLU A 375 -13.20 26.20 17.78
CA GLU A 375 -12.02 26.72 17.09
C GLU A 375 -11.02 25.59 16.87
N LEU A 376 -10.55 25.43 15.64
CA LEU A 376 -9.61 24.40 15.21
C LEU A 376 -8.30 25.04 14.79
N ARG A 377 -7.20 24.46 15.28
CA ARG A 377 -5.83 24.85 14.97
C ARG A 377 -5.12 23.65 14.34
N ASP A 378 -4.40 23.87 13.26
CA ASP A 378 -3.49 22.87 12.74
C ASP A 378 -2.09 23.09 13.33
N THR A 379 -1.29 22.04 13.33
CA THR A 379 0.15 22.15 13.56
C THR A 379 0.89 21.23 12.63
N ASP A 380 1.99 21.71 12.05
CA ASP A 380 2.91 20.88 11.29
C ASP A 380 3.41 19.73 12.18
N PRO A 381 3.14 18.46 11.81
CA PRO A 381 3.62 17.30 12.58
C PRO A 381 5.15 17.24 12.69
N LEU A 382 5.90 17.96 11.86
CA LEU A 382 7.35 18.03 11.90
C LEU A 382 7.91 19.33 12.49
N GLY A 383 7.05 20.31 12.77
CA GLY A 383 7.45 21.58 13.39
C GLY A 383 8.05 21.43 14.80
N TYR A 384 7.87 20.27 15.43
CA TYR A 384 8.37 19.95 16.77
C TYR A 384 9.63 19.08 16.78
N ARG A 385 10.10 18.59 15.62
CA ARG A 385 11.28 17.71 15.58
C ARG A 385 12.59 18.51 15.59
N PRO A 386 13.58 18.14 16.41
CA PRO A 386 14.97 18.43 16.09
C PRO A 386 15.29 17.82 14.71
N LEU A 387 15.93 18.58 13.81
CA LEU A 387 16.23 18.22 12.41
C LEU A 387 17.04 16.91 12.19
N HIS A 388 17.38 16.15 13.24
CA HIS A 388 18.41 15.10 13.21
C HIS A 388 17.97 13.69 13.64
N VAL A 389 16.69 13.44 13.96
CA VAL A 389 16.23 12.07 14.33
C VAL A 389 15.16 11.58 13.34
N ARG A 390 15.57 10.70 12.42
CA ARG A 390 14.62 9.88 11.66
C ARG A 390 14.11 8.77 12.57
N SER A 391 12.80 8.71 12.78
CA SER A 391 12.18 7.56 13.44
C SER A 391 12.09 6.41 12.44
N VAL A 392 12.72 5.29 12.76
CA VAL A 392 12.76 4.09 11.90
C VAL A 392 11.94 2.99 12.57
N LEU A 393 11.22 2.21 11.76
CA LEU A 393 10.49 1.03 12.21
C LEU A 393 11.45 -0.19 12.37
N PRO A 394 11.25 -1.05 13.38
CA PRO A 394 10.23 -0.97 14.44
C PRO A 394 10.57 0.08 15.51
N LEU A 395 9.54 0.69 16.10
CA LEU A 395 9.73 1.63 17.20
C LEU A 395 10.08 0.90 18.50
N VAL A 396 11.09 1.42 19.21
CA VAL A 396 11.46 0.95 20.54
C VAL A 396 10.91 1.91 21.58
N TRP A 397 10.03 1.40 22.45
CA TRP A 397 9.45 2.15 23.57
C TRP A 397 10.12 1.76 24.87
N MET A 398 10.37 2.74 25.75
CA MET A 398 10.79 2.43 27.12
C MET A 398 9.69 1.60 27.82
N PRO A 399 10.02 0.67 28.74
CA PRO A 399 9.03 -0.21 29.35
C PRO A 399 7.81 0.52 29.94
N TRP A 400 8.02 1.68 30.58
CA TRP A 400 6.93 2.49 31.12
C TRP A 400 6.07 3.13 30.02
N GLN A 401 6.66 3.57 28.90
CA GLN A 401 5.92 4.10 27.75
C GLN A 401 5.10 2.98 27.10
N ALA A 402 5.70 1.81 26.90
CA ALA A 402 5.01 0.64 26.37
C ALA A 402 3.80 0.27 27.25
N ASN A 403 3.95 0.26 28.59
CA ASN A 403 2.84 0.02 29.51
C ASN A 403 1.73 1.06 29.39
N MET A 404 2.06 2.36 29.26
CA MET A 404 1.07 3.42 29.07
C MET A 404 0.37 3.35 27.71
N LEU A 405 1.09 2.92 26.67
CA LEU A 405 0.61 2.85 25.29
C LEU A 405 0.00 1.50 24.92
N GLN A 406 0.11 0.49 25.79
CA GLN A 406 -0.30 -0.89 25.55
C GLN A 406 -1.71 -1.01 24.93
N PRO A 407 -2.76 -0.30 25.44
CA PRO A 407 -4.10 -0.43 24.87
C PRO A 407 -4.22 0.05 23.42
N TYR A 408 -3.26 0.86 22.95
CA TYR A 408 -3.18 1.40 21.60
C TYR A 408 -2.15 0.68 20.72
N LEU A 409 -1.38 -0.25 21.29
CA LEU A 409 -0.41 -1.10 20.59
C LEU A 409 -0.98 -2.50 20.29
N LEU A 410 -1.95 -2.97 21.06
CA LEU A 410 -2.53 -4.30 20.87
C LEU A 410 -3.37 -4.39 19.59
N PRO A 411 -3.07 -5.33 18.67
CA PRO A 411 -3.89 -5.55 17.49
C PRO A 411 -5.30 -6.01 17.89
N PRO A 412 -6.29 -5.85 17.00
CA PRO A 412 -7.63 -6.41 17.24
C PRO A 412 -7.57 -7.93 17.37
N GLU A 413 -8.53 -8.51 18.09
CA GLU A 413 -8.67 -9.96 18.23
C GLU A 413 -9.02 -10.59 16.88
N LEU A 414 -8.02 -11.24 16.26
CA LEU A 414 -8.13 -11.92 14.98
C LEU A 414 -7.35 -13.25 15.05
N PRO A 415 -7.69 -14.24 14.21
CA PRO A 415 -6.86 -15.44 14.07
C PRO A 415 -5.41 -15.09 13.70
N ASP A 416 -4.44 -15.82 14.26
CA ASP A 416 -3.01 -15.56 14.05
C ASP A 416 -2.62 -15.50 12.57
N THR A 417 -3.17 -16.41 11.75
CA THR A 417 -2.93 -16.43 10.30
C THR A 417 -3.44 -15.19 9.57
N GLN A 418 -4.47 -14.51 10.09
CA GLN A 418 -4.95 -13.24 9.55
C GLN A 418 -4.06 -12.08 10.00
N LEU A 419 -3.53 -12.14 11.23
CA LEU A 419 -2.60 -11.14 11.75
C LEU A 419 -1.26 -11.20 11.03
N GLU A 420 -0.72 -12.39 10.77
CA GLU A 420 0.51 -12.60 9.98
C GLU A 420 0.38 -12.01 8.57
N GLU A 421 -0.74 -12.25 7.89
CA GLU A 421 -1.01 -11.70 6.56
C GLU A 421 -1.09 -10.15 6.59
N LEU A 422 -1.80 -9.58 7.57
CA LEU A 422 -1.88 -8.13 7.73
C LEU A 422 -0.53 -7.52 8.13
N LEU A 423 0.29 -8.24 8.89
CA LEU A 423 1.63 -7.81 9.26
C LEU A 423 2.53 -7.79 8.04
N GLU A 424 2.48 -8.81 7.18
CA GLU A 424 3.27 -8.85 5.94
C GLU A 424 2.83 -7.72 4.99
N TYR A 425 1.52 -7.48 4.88
CA TYR A 425 1.01 -6.31 4.15
C TYR A 425 1.54 -5.00 4.75
N ALA A 426 1.48 -4.82 6.08
CA ALA A 426 2.01 -3.63 6.76
C ALA A 426 3.53 -3.47 6.56
N MET A 427 4.30 -4.57 6.64
CA MET A 427 5.74 -4.60 6.45
C MET A 427 6.14 -4.28 5.01
N SER A 428 5.31 -4.59 4.01
CA SER A 428 5.55 -4.16 2.63
C SER A 428 5.68 -2.63 2.52
N PHE A 429 4.87 -1.87 3.27
CA PHE A 429 4.96 -0.41 3.34
C PHE A 429 6.26 0.05 4.02
N ALA A 430 6.63 -0.59 5.14
CA ALA A 430 7.88 -0.27 5.83
C ALA A 430 9.09 -0.55 4.92
N ARG A 431 9.14 -1.72 4.29
CA ARG A 431 10.22 -2.11 3.36
C ARG A 431 10.25 -1.19 2.14
N ARG A 432 9.11 -0.75 1.59
CA ARG A 432 9.13 0.11 0.39
C ARG A 432 9.53 1.56 0.68
N ASN A 433 9.32 2.05 1.90
CA ASN A 433 9.71 3.39 2.36
C ASN A 433 10.98 3.42 3.23
N ASP A 434 11.84 2.40 3.09
CA ASP A 434 13.13 2.35 3.81
C ASP A 434 12.99 2.48 5.34
N PHE A 435 11.88 1.92 5.86
CA PHE A 435 11.50 1.90 7.27
C PHE A 435 11.33 3.28 7.90
N ASP A 436 11.25 4.37 7.13
CA ASP A 436 10.91 5.69 7.66
C ASP A 436 9.46 5.68 8.17
N LEU A 437 9.28 6.02 9.45
CA LEU A 437 7.99 5.96 10.11
C LEU A 437 6.93 6.84 9.41
N LEU A 438 7.26 8.09 9.11
CA LEU A 438 6.26 9.03 8.63
C LEU A 438 5.89 8.71 7.18
N ASP A 439 6.88 8.43 6.34
CA ASP A 439 6.65 8.06 4.95
C ASP A 439 5.85 6.75 4.86
N THR A 440 6.15 5.77 5.72
CA THR A 440 5.36 4.52 5.83
C THR A 440 3.89 4.79 6.18
N LEU A 441 3.62 5.61 7.20
CA LEU A 441 2.25 5.90 7.64
C LEU A 441 1.47 6.73 6.61
N LEU A 442 2.13 7.67 5.95
CA LEU A 442 1.55 8.46 4.87
C LEU A 442 1.23 7.60 3.65
N ASP A 443 2.09 6.63 3.34
CA ASP A 443 1.88 5.68 2.25
C ASP A 443 0.75 4.68 2.55
N ILE A 444 0.63 4.19 3.80
CA ILE A 444 -0.56 3.43 4.24
C ILE A 444 -1.83 4.27 4.04
N ASN A 445 -1.81 5.55 4.44
CA ASN A 445 -2.95 6.46 4.29
C ASN A 445 -3.40 6.59 2.83
N TYR A 446 -2.43 6.85 1.96
CA TYR A 446 -2.69 7.09 0.55
C TYR A 446 -3.07 5.82 -0.21
N SER A 447 -2.45 4.68 0.11
CA SER A 447 -2.84 3.39 -0.47
C SER A 447 -4.27 3.01 -0.08
N ILE A 448 -4.70 3.21 1.17
CA ILE A 448 -6.09 2.93 1.55
C ILE A 448 -7.05 3.82 0.73
N PHE A 449 -6.77 5.12 0.63
CA PHE A 449 -7.58 6.05 -0.16
C PHE A 449 -7.70 5.65 -1.64
N LYS A 450 -6.58 5.23 -2.25
CA LYS A 450 -6.53 4.94 -3.68
C LYS A 450 -7.07 3.55 -4.03
N GLU A 451 -6.78 2.56 -3.19
CA GLU A 451 -6.98 1.15 -3.51
C GLU A 451 -8.29 0.59 -2.92
N TYR A 452 -8.91 1.28 -1.96
CA TYR A 452 -10.16 0.82 -1.34
C TYR A 452 -11.36 1.63 -1.84
N GLN A 453 -12.41 0.93 -2.25
CA GLN A 453 -13.63 1.56 -2.73
C GLN A 453 -14.57 1.89 -1.57
N TYR A 454 -15.00 3.14 -1.49
CA TYR A 454 -16.05 3.54 -0.55
C TYR A 454 -17.42 3.00 -1.03
N ALA A 455 -18.05 2.16 -0.20
CA ALA A 455 -19.32 1.51 -0.55
C ALA A 455 -20.22 1.32 0.69
N GLN A 456 -21.27 2.14 0.80
CA GLN A 456 -22.27 2.02 1.87
C GLN A 456 -23.07 0.71 1.77
N GLY A 457 -23.49 0.17 2.92
CA GLY A 457 -24.30 -1.05 3.01
C GLY A 457 -23.56 -2.37 2.75
N THR A 458 -22.24 -2.31 2.48
CA THR A 458 -21.42 -3.51 2.23
C THR A 458 -20.82 -4.12 3.50
N THR A 459 -20.83 -3.39 4.62
CA THR A 459 -20.20 -3.77 5.87
C THR A 459 -21.17 -3.69 7.05
N THR A 460 -20.82 -4.37 8.14
CA THR A 460 -21.59 -4.44 9.38
C THR A 460 -20.68 -4.09 10.57
N LEU A 461 -21.26 -3.96 11.76
CA LEU A 461 -20.47 -3.74 12.98
C LEU A 461 -19.47 -4.86 13.29
N ASN A 462 -19.66 -6.07 12.73
CA ASN A 462 -18.79 -7.23 12.92
C ASN A 462 -17.73 -7.35 11.81
N THR A 463 -17.71 -6.43 10.84
CA THR A 463 -16.72 -6.43 9.77
C THR A 463 -15.32 -6.19 10.36
N THR A 464 -14.42 -7.16 10.16
CA THR A 464 -13.05 -7.10 10.67
C THR A 464 -12.12 -6.35 9.71
N ALA A 465 -11.01 -5.82 10.23
CA ALA A 465 -9.96 -5.21 9.40
C ALA A 465 -9.47 -6.18 8.29
N PHE A 466 -9.38 -7.47 8.60
CA PHE A 466 -8.98 -8.50 7.65
C PHE A 466 -10.00 -8.67 6.49
N SER A 467 -11.30 -8.63 6.78
CA SER A 467 -12.34 -8.71 5.75
C SER A 467 -12.32 -7.51 4.79
N VAL A 468 -12.04 -6.32 5.31
CA VAL A 468 -11.93 -5.07 4.53
C VAL A 468 -10.65 -5.08 3.70
N TYR A 469 -9.53 -5.55 4.26
CA TYR A 469 -8.28 -5.80 3.51
C TYR A 469 -8.51 -6.75 2.33
N SER A 470 -9.24 -7.85 2.53
CA SER A 470 -9.49 -8.83 1.48
C SER A 470 -10.44 -8.31 0.40
N ALA A 471 -11.52 -7.62 0.81
CA ALA A 471 -12.56 -7.17 -0.11
C ALA A 471 -12.26 -5.81 -0.77
N ARG A 472 -11.30 -5.04 -0.24
CA ARG A 472 -10.94 -3.67 -0.68
C ARG A 472 -12.14 -2.73 -0.80
N ARG A 473 -13.15 -2.90 0.05
CA ARG A 473 -14.38 -2.08 0.08
C ARG A 473 -14.86 -1.88 1.52
N GLY A 474 -15.42 -0.71 1.80
CA GLY A 474 -15.98 -0.40 3.11
C GLY A 474 -16.40 1.06 3.25
N VAL A 475 -16.63 1.49 4.49
CA VAL A 475 -16.93 2.89 4.84
C VAL A 475 -15.78 3.52 5.66
N CYS A 476 -15.89 4.79 6.03
CA CYS A 476 -14.83 5.51 6.76
C CYS A 476 -14.41 4.82 8.08
N GLN A 477 -15.36 4.22 8.80
CA GLN A 477 -15.10 3.40 9.99
C GLN A 477 -14.16 2.23 9.68
N ASP A 478 -14.40 1.53 8.58
CA ASP A 478 -13.65 0.34 8.18
C ASP A 478 -12.23 0.71 7.79
N PHE A 479 -12.05 1.80 7.04
CA PHE A 479 -10.75 2.31 6.62
C PHE A 479 -9.90 2.76 7.82
N ALA A 480 -10.52 3.45 8.80
CA ALA A 480 -9.85 3.81 10.04
C ALA A 480 -9.41 2.56 10.83
N ASN A 481 -10.25 1.53 10.94
CA ASN A 481 -9.92 0.29 11.63
C ASN A 481 -8.79 -0.50 10.93
N VAL A 482 -8.77 -0.56 9.59
CA VAL A 482 -7.66 -1.16 8.84
C VAL A 482 -6.37 -0.41 9.13
N PHE A 483 -6.36 0.92 9.01
CA PHE A 483 -5.16 1.72 9.30
C PHE A 483 -4.65 1.48 10.73
N ILE A 484 -5.54 1.51 11.72
CA ILE A 484 -5.21 1.24 13.12
C ILE A 484 -4.56 -0.13 13.27
N CYS A 485 -5.14 -1.16 12.67
CA CYS A 485 -4.61 -2.53 12.71
C CYS A 485 -3.18 -2.58 12.15
N LEU A 486 -2.96 -2.04 10.95
CA LEU A 486 -1.64 -2.02 10.31
C LEU A 486 -0.60 -1.25 11.13
N SER A 487 -0.98 -0.09 11.68
CA SER A 487 -0.10 0.71 12.52
C SER A 487 0.33 -0.05 13.78
N ARG A 488 -0.62 -0.72 14.44
CA ARG A 488 -0.36 -1.50 15.65
C ARG A 488 0.54 -2.70 15.39
N LEU A 489 0.35 -3.40 14.28
CA LEU A 489 1.21 -4.50 13.84
C LEU A 489 2.65 -4.03 13.60
N LEU A 490 2.85 -2.78 13.15
CA LEU A 490 4.18 -2.15 13.02
C LEU A 490 4.74 -1.60 14.35
N GLY A 491 4.05 -1.80 15.48
CA GLY A 491 4.47 -1.28 16.79
C GLY A 491 4.22 0.23 16.98
N VAL A 492 3.35 0.82 16.16
CA VAL A 492 2.96 2.23 16.25
C VAL A 492 1.63 2.35 17.00
N PRO A 493 1.57 3.06 18.14
CA PRO A 493 0.32 3.22 18.87
C PRO A 493 -0.71 3.98 18.04
N ALA A 494 -1.89 3.39 17.87
CA ALA A 494 -2.96 3.96 17.06
C ALA A 494 -4.31 3.90 17.80
N ARG A 495 -5.14 4.93 17.61
CA ARG A 495 -6.46 5.05 18.22
C ARG A 495 -7.51 5.54 17.21
N TYR A 496 -8.73 5.10 17.42
CA TYR A 496 -9.89 5.49 16.63
C TYR A 496 -10.37 6.87 17.05
N VAL A 497 -10.79 7.67 16.08
CA VAL A 497 -11.39 8.98 16.31
C VAL A 497 -12.70 9.08 15.54
N CYS A 498 -13.74 9.55 16.23
CA CYS A 498 -15.02 9.91 15.64
C CYS A 498 -15.25 11.41 15.77
N GLY A 499 -15.84 12.00 14.74
CA GLY A 499 -16.24 13.39 14.77
C GLY A 499 -16.90 13.83 13.47
N TYR A 500 -16.60 15.06 13.06
CA TYR A 500 -17.26 15.68 11.91
C TYR A 500 -16.24 16.23 10.93
N LEU A 501 -16.58 16.16 9.65
CA LEU A 501 -15.74 16.61 8.55
C LEU A 501 -16.46 17.71 7.78
N TYR A 502 -15.78 18.83 7.55
CA TYR A 502 -16.23 19.84 6.60
C TYR A 502 -15.69 19.55 5.21
N THR A 503 -16.58 19.29 4.25
CA THR A 503 -16.24 18.95 2.87
C THR A 503 -16.37 20.14 1.91
N GLY A 504 -16.64 21.35 2.39
CA GLY A 504 -16.80 22.53 1.53
C GLY A 504 -18.03 22.49 0.60
N PRO A 505 -18.31 23.59 -0.12
CA PRO A 505 -19.51 23.72 -0.97
C PRO A 505 -19.44 23.01 -2.34
N LYS A 506 -18.31 22.38 -2.71
CA LYS A 506 -18.07 21.82 -4.06
C LYS A 506 -17.27 20.51 -4.11
N HIS A 507 -17.54 19.55 -3.23
CA HIS A 507 -16.95 18.20 -3.38
C HIS A 507 -17.97 17.20 -3.92
N ALA A 508 -17.52 16.36 -4.86
CA ALA A 508 -18.28 15.22 -5.40
C ALA A 508 -18.71 14.22 -4.30
N ASN A 509 -18.04 14.28 -3.15
CA ASN A 509 -18.29 13.47 -1.95
C ASN A 509 -19.27 14.13 -0.96
N ALA A 510 -20.24 14.92 -1.44
CA ALA A 510 -21.30 15.47 -0.59
C ALA A 510 -22.08 14.39 0.19
N VAL A 511 -22.09 13.14 -0.31
CA VAL A 511 -22.65 11.96 0.36
C VAL A 511 -21.90 11.59 1.67
N MET A 512 -20.64 12.03 1.85
CA MET A 512 -19.91 11.88 3.11
C MET A 512 -20.40 12.83 4.22
N ALA A 513 -21.18 13.86 3.88
CA ALA A 513 -21.67 14.88 4.83
C ALA A 513 -22.94 14.46 5.60
N GLU A 514 -23.51 13.28 5.31
CA GLU A 514 -24.81 12.88 5.87
C GLU A 514 -24.71 12.21 7.26
N ALA A 515 -23.51 11.84 7.74
CA ALA A 515 -23.30 11.22 9.04
C ALA A 515 -21.94 11.59 9.69
N SER A 516 -21.68 11.14 10.91
CA SER A 516 -20.39 11.29 11.59
C SER A 516 -19.24 10.68 10.79
N HIS A 517 -18.08 11.33 10.75
CA HIS A 517 -16.86 10.85 10.10
C HIS A 517 -15.94 10.11 11.09
N ALA A 518 -15.11 9.22 10.54
CA ALA A 518 -14.17 8.41 11.29
C ALA A 518 -12.78 8.47 10.66
N TRP A 519 -11.77 8.59 11.51
CA TRP A 519 -10.36 8.58 11.10
C TRP A 519 -9.49 8.04 12.24
N VAL A 520 -8.17 7.99 12.02
CA VAL A 520 -7.20 7.42 12.96
C VAL A 520 -6.29 8.50 13.51
N GLN A 521 -5.88 8.37 14.77
CA GLN A 521 -4.73 9.08 15.31
C GLN A 521 -3.62 8.09 15.66
N VAL A 522 -2.40 8.43 15.28
CA VAL A 522 -1.19 7.66 15.63
C VAL A 522 -0.29 8.49 16.52
N TYR A 523 0.34 7.83 17.50
CA TYR A 523 1.27 8.49 18.41
C TYR A 523 2.67 8.47 17.82
N LEU A 524 3.15 9.66 17.42
CA LEU A 524 4.47 9.86 16.89
C LEU A 524 5.43 10.27 18.02
N PRO A 525 6.63 9.65 18.14
CA PRO A 525 7.63 10.08 19.12
C PRO A 525 7.93 11.58 19.00
N GLU A 526 8.04 12.27 20.13
CA GLU A 526 8.33 13.71 20.26
C GLU A 526 7.27 14.67 19.67
N VAL A 527 6.23 14.16 19.00
CA VAL A 527 5.17 14.95 18.35
C VAL A 527 3.83 14.75 19.05
N GLY A 528 3.53 13.52 19.48
CA GLY A 528 2.25 13.14 20.06
C GLY A 528 1.25 12.60 19.04
N TRP A 529 -0.05 12.69 19.36
CA TRP A 529 -1.11 12.15 18.51
C TRP A 529 -1.35 13.03 17.27
N LYS A 530 -1.07 12.50 16.08
CA LYS A 530 -1.42 13.13 14.79
C LYS A 530 -2.48 12.31 14.06
N GLY A 531 -3.45 12.98 13.46
CA GLY A 531 -4.55 12.34 12.74
C GLY A 531 -4.25 12.11 11.27
N PHE A 532 -4.68 10.96 10.77
CA PHE A 532 -4.62 10.52 9.38
C PHE A 532 -6.03 10.12 8.96
N ASP A 533 -6.47 10.62 7.79
CA ASP A 533 -7.78 10.32 7.21
C ASP A 533 -7.61 9.42 5.98
N PRO A 534 -7.72 8.09 6.13
CA PRO A 534 -7.54 7.16 5.02
C PRO A 534 -8.68 7.20 4.01
N THR A 535 -9.82 7.78 4.37
CA THR A 535 -10.96 7.91 3.44
C THR A 535 -10.73 8.99 2.41
N ASN A 536 -9.92 9.99 2.75
CA ASN A 536 -9.60 11.13 1.89
C ASN A 536 -8.11 11.18 1.50
N GLY A 537 -7.27 10.30 2.05
CA GLY A 537 -5.83 10.25 1.76
C GLY A 537 -5.04 11.45 2.32
N ILE A 538 -5.61 12.19 3.27
CA ILE A 538 -5.04 13.43 3.82
C ILE A 538 -4.69 13.29 5.31
N LEU A 539 -3.86 14.19 5.82
CA LEU A 539 -3.71 14.39 7.27
C LEU A 539 -4.87 15.22 7.80
N THR A 540 -5.25 15.00 9.05
CA THR A 540 -6.31 15.80 9.69
C THR A 540 -5.80 17.21 9.97
N GLN A 541 -6.59 18.22 9.59
CA GLN A 541 -6.29 19.65 9.77
C GLN A 541 -7.52 20.37 10.35
N THR A 542 -7.73 21.63 10.01
CA THR A 542 -8.81 22.49 10.52
C THR A 542 -10.20 22.18 9.98
N ASP A 543 -10.35 21.13 9.16
CA ASP A 543 -11.64 20.68 8.64
C ASP A 543 -12.21 19.48 9.42
N HIS A 544 -11.43 18.91 10.35
CA HIS A 544 -11.78 17.75 11.17
C HIS A 544 -12.10 18.16 12.62
N VAL A 545 -13.38 18.16 12.98
CA VAL A 545 -13.84 18.42 14.36
C VAL A 545 -13.86 17.11 15.15
N ARG A 546 -13.01 16.99 16.16
CA ARG A 546 -12.87 15.77 16.97
C ARG A 546 -13.91 15.73 18.08
N VAL A 547 -14.59 14.59 18.22
CA VAL A 547 -15.63 14.41 19.24
C VAL A 547 -15.24 13.36 20.26
N ALA A 548 -15.00 12.13 19.80
CA ALA A 548 -14.66 11.01 20.66
C ALA A 548 -13.44 10.27 20.15
N VAL A 549 -12.64 9.72 21.07
CA VAL A 549 -11.53 8.82 20.76
C VAL A 549 -11.66 7.53 21.55
N GLY A 550 -11.11 6.45 21.00
CA GLY A 550 -11.18 5.14 21.64
C GLY A 550 -10.18 4.18 21.01
N ARG A 551 -10.09 2.95 21.52
CA ARG A 551 -9.21 1.94 20.90
C ARG A 551 -9.81 1.44 19.59
N GLN A 552 -11.14 1.40 19.51
CA GLN A 552 -11.91 0.93 18.37
C GLN A 552 -13.26 1.64 18.31
N TYR A 553 -14.06 1.34 17.30
CA TYR A 553 -15.37 1.96 17.07
C TYR A 553 -16.28 1.98 18.31
N SER A 554 -16.38 0.87 19.04
CA SER A 554 -17.28 0.73 20.21
C SER A 554 -16.96 1.70 21.36
N ASP A 555 -15.70 2.11 21.48
CA ASP A 555 -15.24 3.02 22.53
C ASP A 555 -15.60 4.49 22.19
N ALA A 556 -15.80 4.80 20.91
CA ALA A 556 -15.96 6.17 20.39
C ALA A 556 -17.29 6.41 19.65
N THR A 557 -18.24 5.47 19.71
CA THR A 557 -19.52 5.59 19.02
C THR A 557 -20.29 6.83 19.50
N PRO A 558 -20.79 7.70 18.59
CA PRO A 558 -21.48 8.95 18.95
C PRO A 558 -22.69 8.75 19.86
N THR A 559 -23.51 7.74 19.56
CA THR A 559 -24.70 7.37 20.32
C THR A 559 -24.71 5.86 20.54
N THR A 560 -24.99 5.42 21.76
CA THR A 560 -25.19 4.00 22.08
C THR A 560 -26.42 3.88 22.97
N GLY A 561 -27.40 3.09 22.57
CA GLY A 561 -28.65 2.89 23.30
C GLY A 561 -28.84 1.44 23.72
N THR A 562 -29.39 1.23 24.90
CA THR A 562 -29.94 -0.07 25.33
C THR A 562 -31.41 0.12 25.65
N ILE A 563 -32.26 -0.64 24.98
CA ILE A 563 -33.71 -0.69 25.21
C ILE A 563 -33.98 -1.83 26.18
N TYR A 564 -34.57 -1.54 27.33
CA TYR A 564 -34.85 -2.54 28.37
C TYR A 564 -36.28 -3.10 28.26
N LEU A 565 -37.24 -2.26 27.86
CA LEU A 565 -38.65 -2.62 27.82
C LEU A 565 -39.38 -1.89 26.69
N GLY A 566 -40.22 -2.62 25.95
CA GLY A 566 -40.89 -2.12 24.75
C GLY A 566 -39.96 -2.09 23.54
N GLY A 567 -40.30 -1.28 22.55
CA GLY A 567 -39.56 -1.21 21.29
C GLY A 567 -39.94 -2.31 20.28
N GLY A 568 -39.35 -2.21 19.09
CA GLY A 568 -39.66 -3.00 17.90
C GLY A 568 -38.68 -2.62 16.78
N GLY A 569 -39.12 -2.69 15.52
CA GLY A 569 -38.32 -2.17 14.41
C GLY A 569 -37.92 -0.71 14.66
N GLU A 570 -36.64 -0.38 14.45
CA GLU A 570 -36.11 0.96 14.61
C GLU A 570 -35.74 1.57 13.25
N LYS A 571 -36.05 2.85 13.07
CA LYS A 571 -35.56 3.67 11.96
C LYS A 571 -34.72 4.80 12.52
N LEU A 572 -33.52 4.93 11.97
CA LEU A 572 -32.52 5.91 12.37
C LEU A 572 -32.33 6.94 11.25
N GLU A 573 -32.45 8.21 11.61
CA GLU A 573 -32.06 9.34 10.76
C GLU A 573 -30.97 10.14 11.47
N VAL A 574 -29.88 10.42 10.77
CA VAL A 574 -28.79 11.25 11.26
C VAL A 574 -28.63 12.43 10.31
N LEU A 575 -28.51 13.62 10.87
CA LEU A 575 -28.21 14.85 10.14
C LEU A 575 -27.04 15.53 10.83
N VAL A 576 -25.97 15.77 10.08
CA VAL A 576 -24.83 16.56 10.53
C VAL A 576 -24.68 17.78 9.63
N ARG A 577 -24.47 18.96 10.21
CA ARG A 577 -24.08 20.17 9.49
C ARG A 577 -22.84 20.76 10.14
N CYS A 578 -21.82 21.03 9.33
CA CYS A 578 -20.60 21.70 9.75
C CYS A 578 -20.40 22.91 8.84
N GLU A 579 -20.39 24.11 9.42
CA GLU A 579 -20.30 25.35 8.66
C GLU A 579 -19.20 26.24 9.25
N PRO A 580 -18.27 26.76 8.44
CA PRO A 580 -17.27 27.69 8.92
C PRO A 580 -17.93 29.02 9.25
N VAL A 581 -17.60 29.57 10.41
CA VAL A 581 -18.00 30.92 10.79
C VAL A 581 -17.05 31.88 10.07
N SER A 582 -17.59 32.73 9.19
CA SER A 582 -16.80 33.78 8.57
C SER A 582 -16.31 34.73 9.67
N PRO A 583 -15.03 35.12 9.70
CA PRO A 583 -14.59 36.17 10.60
C PRO A 583 -15.40 37.42 10.26
N GLU A 584 -16.26 37.87 11.17
CA GLU A 584 -16.92 39.18 11.05
C GLU A 584 -15.81 40.21 10.84
N GLY A 585 -15.94 40.99 9.76
CA GLY A 585 -14.95 41.98 9.38
C GLY A 585 -14.63 42.90 10.55
N GLN A 586 -13.37 42.87 10.99
CA GLN A 586 -12.77 43.99 11.71
C GLN A 586 -12.37 45.07 10.73
#